data_AF-A0A7Y2TCW9-F1
#
_entry.id   AF-A0A7Y2TCW9-F1
#
_cell.length_a   1.000
_cell.length_b   1.000
_cell.length_c   1.000
_cell.angle_alpha   90.00
_cell.angle_beta   90.00
_cell.angle_gamma   90.00
#
_symmetry.space_group_name_H-M   'P 1'
#
loop_
_entity.id
_entity.type
_entity.pdbx_description
1 polymer ?
#
loop_
_entity_poly.entity_id
_entity_poly.type
_entity_poly.pdbx_seq_one_letter_code
_entity_poly.pdbx_strand_id
1 'polypeptide(L)'
;MGKMTLYLVIGFSLLYMIIGNNSNRMSSETVRNMADYNANTVAHSLAVSAANLACNEMFLDNNWTKGISKTDFLDGEIEANIVILNALKNIRKLVATGTYGGVTKTVEVIFQPSKFSKFAYYSVSEGGSIWWTGNDTVWGPFHTQDYMRVYRHPVFYGKASTKKKLIYYTNKNKDKPRFFGGFEQGVDLPLPTDGLDPMKTSAQNDGLFFTGHDSVYITFVQDSLKFRFAYSDKDSTVHLPSVAPGGVIFAENSIMRLKGTVKGQYSVACSGTGGKGNIYLDDDIVYTQDPLKNKNSTDLLGIVAKNKVLITDNAPNHSDINIHASIYSEDGGFGAQNYSSRPISGNINLIGGIIQHTRQAVGTFGSGGIKSGFAKRYKYDERFMLISPPMFPGTGGLEIVSWYE
;
A
#
# COMPACT_ATOMS: atom_id res chain seq x y z
N MET A 1 48.11 77.76 10.67
CA MET A 1 47.31 76.62 11.20
C MET A 1 45.91 76.52 10.60
N GLY A 2 45.18 77.62 10.33
CA GLY A 2 43.77 77.55 9.89
C GLY A 2 43.44 76.83 8.56
N LYS A 3 44.33 76.81 7.55
CA LYS A 3 44.05 76.13 6.26
C LYS A 3 44.04 74.60 6.37
N MET A 4 44.95 74.00 7.14
CA MET A 4 44.96 72.54 7.38
C MET A 4 43.75 72.10 8.22
N THR A 5 43.35 72.89 9.21
CA THR A 5 42.15 72.62 10.01
C THR A 5 40.89 72.62 9.14
N LEU A 6 40.81 73.52 8.14
CA LEU A 6 39.69 73.58 7.20
C LEU A 6 39.59 72.31 6.32
N TYR A 7 40.71 71.83 5.76
CA TYR A 7 40.73 70.58 4.98
C TYR A 7 40.38 69.36 5.83
N LEU A 8 40.83 69.34 7.09
CA LEU A 8 40.54 68.25 8.02
C LEU A 8 39.04 68.22 8.40
N VAL A 9 38.44 69.38 8.68
CA VAL A 9 37.00 69.50 8.94
C VAL A 9 36.18 69.08 7.72
N ILE A 10 36.52 69.57 6.51
CA ILE A 10 35.82 69.18 5.28
C ILE A 10 35.96 67.67 5.01
N GLY A 11 37.17 67.12 5.21
CA GLY A 11 37.44 65.68 5.05
C GLY A 11 36.61 64.83 6.00
N PHE A 12 36.56 65.18 7.29
CA PHE A 12 35.72 64.49 8.27
C PHE A 12 34.23 64.66 7.97
N SER A 13 33.76 65.86 7.57
CA SER A 13 32.37 66.08 7.20
C SER A 13 31.94 65.23 6.00
N LEU A 14 32.78 65.10 4.97
CA LEU A 14 32.52 64.21 3.83
C LEU A 14 32.48 62.74 4.25
N LEU A 15 33.41 62.33 5.12
CA LEU A 15 33.47 60.96 5.65
C LEU A 15 32.22 60.63 6.46
N TYR A 16 31.80 61.52 7.37
CA TYR A 16 30.57 61.36 8.15
C TYR A 16 29.31 61.40 7.28
N MET A 17 29.30 62.17 6.19
CA MET A 17 28.19 62.19 5.24
C MET A 17 28.07 60.86 4.49
N ILE A 18 29.19 60.30 4.04
CA ILE A 18 29.22 58.99 3.36
C ILE A 18 28.81 57.87 4.34
N ILE A 19 29.36 57.88 5.55
CA ILE A 19 29.00 56.91 6.60
C ILE A 19 27.53 57.04 6.97
N GLY A 20 27.04 58.27 7.19
CA GLY A 20 25.64 58.53 7.54
C GLY A 20 24.68 58.06 6.44
N ASN A 21 25.00 58.33 5.17
CA ASN A 21 24.19 57.86 4.05
C ASN A 21 24.21 56.33 3.92
N ASN A 22 25.38 55.70 4.09
CA ASN A 22 25.49 54.24 4.04
C ASN A 22 24.76 53.56 5.21
N SER A 23 24.87 54.11 6.43
CA SER A 23 24.13 53.63 7.61
C SER A 23 22.63 53.77 7.45
N ASN A 24 22.14 54.89 6.88
CA ASN A 24 20.71 55.07 6.58
C ASN A 24 20.23 54.07 5.53
N ARG A 25 21.02 53.82 4.48
CA ARG A 25 20.71 52.81 3.46
C ARG A 25 20.66 51.41 4.07
N MET A 26 21.69 51.03 4.84
CA MET A 26 21.77 49.74 5.52
C MET A 26 20.59 49.54 6.49
N SER A 27 20.21 50.58 7.25
CA SER A 27 19.04 50.52 8.13
C SER A 27 17.75 50.30 7.33
N SER A 28 17.56 51.00 6.21
CA SER A 28 16.38 50.83 5.36
C SER A 28 16.34 49.45 4.70
N GLU A 29 17.48 48.95 4.21
CA GLU A 29 17.61 47.61 3.65
C GLU A 29 17.36 46.52 4.69
N THR A 30 17.86 46.69 5.92
CA THR A 30 17.61 45.75 7.02
C THR A 30 16.12 45.67 7.36
N VAL A 31 15.43 46.82 7.43
CA VAL A 31 13.97 46.85 7.68
C VAL A 31 13.20 46.21 6.53
N ARG A 32 13.55 46.46 5.26
CA ARG A 32 12.92 45.78 4.12
C ARG A 32 13.16 44.27 4.17
N ASN A 33 14.41 43.84 4.36
CA ASN A 33 14.74 42.41 4.46
C ASN A 33 13.97 41.73 5.59
N MET A 34 13.81 42.40 6.74
CA MET A 34 13.03 41.89 7.86
C MET A 34 11.53 41.78 7.52
N ALA A 35 10.98 42.80 6.85
CA ALA A 35 9.58 42.80 6.39
C ALA A 35 9.33 41.71 5.33
N ASP A 36 10.23 41.56 4.36
CA ASP A 36 10.17 40.55 3.32
C ASP A 36 10.30 39.14 3.93
N TYR A 37 11.24 38.94 4.86
CA TYR A 37 11.41 37.67 5.57
C TYR A 37 10.16 37.32 6.39
N ASN A 38 9.58 38.29 7.08
CA ASN A 38 8.33 38.12 7.82
C ASN A 38 7.19 37.74 6.86
N ALA A 39 7.01 38.49 5.76
CA ALA A 39 5.95 38.21 4.80
C ALA A 39 6.07 36.83 4.15
N ASN A 40 7.30 36.42 3.79
CA ASN A 40 7.58 35.07 3.28
C ASN A 40 7.27 33.99 4.33
N THR A 41 7.64 34.21 5.59
CA THR A 41 7.41 33.25 6.68
C THR A 41 5.92 33.08 6.96
N VAL A 42 5.19 34.20 7.06
CA VAL A 42 3.73 34.20 7.29
C VAL A 42 3.01 33.55 6.10
N ALA A 43 3.32 33.94 4.86
CA ALA A 43 2.73 33.34 3.66
C ALA A 43 2.96 31.82 3.60
N HIS A 44 4.16 31.34 3.96
CA HIS A 44 4.46 29.91 4.03
C HIS A 44 3.66 29.20 5.14
N SER A 45 3.61 29.76 6.36
CA SER A 45 2.79 29.19 7.44
C SER A 45 1.30 29.15 7.10
N LEU A 46 0.79 30.17 6.39
CA LEU A 46 -0.58 30.19 5.87
C LEU A 46 -0.81 29.06 4.85
N ALA A 47 0.12 28.87 3.91
CA ALA A 47 0.02 27.80 2.91
C ALA A 47 0.04 26.39 3.55
N VAL A 48 0.92 26.16 4.53
CA VAL A 48 0.97 24.91 5.32
C VAL A 48 -0.31 24.71 6.13
N SER A 49 -0.90 25.79 6.67
CA SER A 49 -2.17 25.73 7.39
C SER A 49 -3.32 25.35 6.46
N ALA A 50 -3.41 25.95 5.26
CA ALA A 50 -4.40 25.57 4.25
C ALA A 50 -4.22 24.12 3.81
N ALA A 51 -2.97 23.67 3.60
CA ALA A 51 -2.67 22.29 3.28
C ALA A 51 -3.19 21.35 4.37
N ASN A 52 -2.86 21.61 5.65
CA ASN A 52 -3.32 20.77 6.77
C ASN A 52 -4.85 20.74 6.93
N LEU A 53 -5.51 21.89 6.78
CA LEU A 53 -6.98 21.95 6.82
C LEU A 53 -7.60 21.10 5.70
N ALA A 54 -7.13 21.27 4.46
CA ALA A 54 -7.62 20.50 3.33
C ALA A 54 -7.27 19.00 3.45
N CYS A 55 -6.08 18.65 3.94
CA CYS A 55 -5.70 17.27 4.24
C CYS A 55 -6.66 16.63 5.26
N ASN A 56 -7.06 17.37 6.29
CA ASN A 56 -8.02 16.88 7.29
C ASN A 56 -9.40 16.61 6.67
N GLU A 57 -9.91 17.53 5.85
CA GLU A 57 -11.17 17.32 5.12
C GLU A 57 -11.10 16.09 4.21
N MET A 58 -9.99 15.93 3.46
CA MET A 58 -9.77 14.75 2.61
C MET A 58 -9.66 13.44 3.40
N PHE A 59 -9.14 13.49 4.62
CA PHE A 59 -9.03 12.32 5.48
C PHE A 59 -10.40 11.91 6.05
N LEU A 60 -11.25 12.88 6.38
CA LEU A 60 -12.61 12.65 6.86
C LEU A 60 -13.56 12.20 5.74
N ASP A 61 -13.43 12.77 4.55
CA ASP A 61 -14.16 12.40 3.35
C ASP A 61 -13.20 12.19 2.16
N ASN A 62 -12.94 10.92 1.85
CA ASN A 62 -12.08 10.54 0.73
C ASN A 62 -12.63 10.98 -0.64
N ASN A 63 -13.89 11.41 -0.75
CA ASN A 63 -14.49 11.95 -1.97
C ASN A 63 -14.51 13.48 -2.00
N TRP A 64 -13.97 14.15 -0.98
CA TRP A 64 -13.92 15.59 -0.94
C TRP A 64 -13.01 16.13 -2.04
N THR A 65 -13.59 16.90 -2.95
CA THR A 65 -12.90 17.59 -4.05
C THR A 65 -13.17 19.10 -4.07
N LYS A 66 -13.90 19.60 -3.07
CA LYS A 66 -14.38 21.00 -3.03
C LYS A 66 -13.22 21.99 -2.92
N GLY A 67 -12.15 21.60 -2.23
CA GLY A 67 -11.08 22.53 -1.88
C GLY A 67 -11.53 23.58 -0.85
N ILE A 68 -10.62 24.47 -0.52
CA ILE A 68 -10.87 25.68 0.27
C ILE A 68 -10.83 26.84 -0.71
N SER A 69 -11.98 27.45 -0.96
CA SER A 69 -12.06 28.68 -1.74
C SER A 69 -11.25 29.78 -1.07
N LYS A 70 -10.75 30.74 -1.86
CA LYS A 70 -9.97 31.86 -1.34
C LYS A 70 -10.71 32.59 -0.22
N THR A 71 -10.16 32.57 0.99
CA THR A 71 -10.74 33.22 2.17
C THR A 71 -9.68 33.88 3.04
N ASP A 72 -10.08 34.94 3.72
CA ASP A 72 -9.25 35.63 4.71
C ASP A 72 -8.99 34.72 5.92
N PHE A 73 -7.72 34.63 6.34
CA PHE A 73 -7.29 33.82 7.46
C PHE A 73 -6.04 34.45 8.10
N LEU A 74 -6.13 34.82 9.38
CA LEU A 74 -5.05 35.42 10.17
C LEU A 74 -4.32 36.57 9.44
N ASP A 75 -5.08 37.58 8.99
CA ASP A 75 -4.60 38.78 8.28
C ASP A 75 -3.88 38.50 6.93
N GLY A 76 -3.99 37.29 6.41
CA GLY A 76 -3.64 36.93 5.04
C GLY A 76 -4.79 36.20 4.33
N GLU A 77 -4.50 35.61 3.18
CA GLU A 77 -5.46 34.84 2.40
C GLU A 77 -4.95 33.41 2.25
N ILE A 78 -5.86 32.43 2.33
CA ILE A 78 -5.56 31.02 2.05
C ILE A 78 -6.49 30.48 0.96
N GLU A 79 -5.99 29.52 0.19
CA GLU A 79 -6.75 28.79 -0.81
C GLU A 79 -6.20 27.35 -0.91
N ALA A 80 -7.05 26.37 -1.21
CA ALA A 80 -6.61 25.01 -1.46
C ALA A 80 -7.43 24.37 -2.56
N ASN A 81 -6.77 23.84 -3.60
CA ASN A 81 -7.41 23.24 -4.76
C ASN A 81 -6.95 21.78 -4.95
N ILE A 82 -7.86 20.92 -5.40
CA ILE A 82 -7.56 19.51 -5.67
C ILE A 82 -7.56 19.27 -7.18
N VAL A 83 -6.49 18.65 -7.67
CA VAL A 83 -6.31 18.24 -9.06
C VAL A 83 -6.22 16.72 -9.12
N ILE A 84 -7.00 16.09 -9.99
CA ILE A 84 -6.93 14.65 -10.23
C ILE A 84 -5.83 14.39 -11.27
N LEU A 85 -4.72 13.77 -10.86
CA LEU A 85 -3.58 13.46 -11.74
C LEU A 85 -3.82 12.19 -12.55
N ASN A 86 -4.48 11.19 -11.96
CA ASN A 86 -4.82 9.95 -12.64
C ASN A 86 -6.14 9.40 -12.11
N ALA A 87 -7.18 9.40 -12.95
CA ALA A 87 -8.51 8.96 -12.56
C ALA A 87 -8.57 7.45 -12.26
N LEU A 88 -7.87 6.61 -13.04
CA LEU A 88 -7.88 5.15 -12.86
C LEU A 88 -7.14 4.72 -11.60
N LYS A 89 -5.99 5.35 -11.31
CA LYS A 89 -5.19 5.09 -10.10
C LYS A 89 -5.64 5.92 -8.89
N ASN A 90 -6.62 6.82 -9.09
CA ASN A 90 -7.13 7.79 -8.11
C ASN A 90 -6.01 8.58 -7.39
N ILE A 91 -5.01 9.03 -8.15
CA ILE A 91 -3.92 9.88 -7.65
C ILE A 91 -4.40 11.33 -7.69
N ARG A 92 -4.31 12.02 -6.55
CA ARG A 92 -4.77 13.40 -6.39
C ARG A 92 -3.62 14.29 -5.92
N LYS A 93 -3.60 15.53 -6.39
CA LYS A 93 -2.67 16.57 -5.97
C LYS A 93 -3.45 17.69 -5.30
N LEU A 94 -3.14 17.99 -4.06
CA LEU A 94 -3.58 19.18 -3.37
C LEU A 94 -2.57 20.29 -3.61
N VAL A 95 -3.04 21.45 -4.02
CA VAL A 95 -2.25 22.67 -4.19
C VAL A 95 -2.84 23.71 -3.23
N ALA A 96 -2.14 23.96 -2.14
CA ALA A 96 -2.51 24.95 -1.13
C ALA A 96 -1.67 26.20 -1.30
N THR A 97 -2.29 27.37 -1.25
CA THR A 97 -1.60 28.66 -1.34
C THR A 97 -1.90 29.52 -0.12
N GLY A 98 -0.90 30.29 0.29
CA GLY A 98 -1.00 31.28 1.36
C GLY A 98 -0.44 32.60 0.84
N THR A 99 -1.20 33.67 0.96
CA THR A 99 -0.80 35.01 0.51
C THR A 99 -0.80 35.98 1.67
N TYR A 100 0.31 36.68 1.87
CA TYR A 100 0.44 37.72 2.88
C TYR A 100 1.35 38.84 2.38
N GLY A 101 0.92 40.10 2.52
CA GLY A 101 1.71 41.27 2.12
C GLY A 101 2.13 41.28 0.65
N GLY A 102 1.35 40.66 -0.26
CA GLY A 102 1.68 40.54 -1.68
C GLY A 102 2.63 39.39 -2.04
N VAL A 103 3.10 38.62 -1.06
CA VAL A 103 3.89 37.40 -1.26
C VAL A 103 2.96 36.19 -1.20
N THR A 104 3.05 35.31 -2.19
CA THR A 104 2.32 34.03 -2.22
C THR A 104 3.29 32.86 -2.11
N LYS A 105 2.97 31.88 -1.26
CA LYS A 105 3.65 30.58 -1.14
C LYS A 105 2.70 29.45 -1.49
N THR A 106 3.26 28.32 -1.91
CA THR A 106 2.48 27.18 -2.38
C THR A 106 3.03 25.89 -1.78
N VAL A 107 2.15 25.09 -1.19
CA VAL A 107 2.43 23.74 -0.69
C VAL A 107 1.70 22.76 -1.59
N GLU A 108 2.39 21.73 -2.05
CA GLU A 108 1.85 20.68 -2.90
C GLU A 108 1.90 19.32 -2.18
N VAL A 109 0.76 18.66 -2.08
CA VAL A 109 0.64 17.35 -1.43
C VAL A 109 0.06 16.35 -2.41
N ILE A 110 0.74 15.21 -2.59
CA ILE A 110 0.27 14.13 -3.45
C ILE A 110 -0.34 13.03 -2.59
N PHE A 111 -1.57 12.65 -2.94
CA PHE A 111 -2.31 11.56 -2.31
C PHE A 111 -2.44 10.38 -3.26
N GLN A 112 -2.33 9.17 -2.73
CA GLN A 112 -2.68 7.93 -3.41
C GLN A 112 -3.64 7.09 -2.56
N PRO A 113 -4.46 6.22 -3.16
CA PRO A 113 -5.26 5.28 -2.38
C PRO A 113 -4.36 4.30 -1.64
N SER A 114 -4.58 4.19 -0.33
CA SER A 114 -3.98 3.12 0.49
C SER A 114 -4.42 1.77 -0.06
N LYS A 115 -3.49 0.82 -0.16
CA LYS A 115 -3.74 -0.52 -0.70
C LYS A 115 -3.62 -1.59 0.37
N PHE A 116 -4.44 -2.63 0.26
CA PHE A 116 -4.39 -3.75 1.19
C PHE A 116 -3.10 -4.57 1.08
N SER A 117 -2.38 -4.48 -0.04
CA SER A 117 -1.08 -5.15 -0.25
C SER A 117 -0.04 -4.78 0.81
N LYS A 118 -0.17 -3.63 1.47
CA LYS A 118 0.73 -3.22 2.56
C LYS A 118 0.68 -4.17 3.76
N PHE A 119 -0.39 -4.94 3.94
CA PHE A 119 -0.49 -5.88 5.05
C PHE A 119 0.24 -7.19 4.74
N ALA A 120 1.12 -7.60 5.64
CA ALA A 120 1.63 -8.97 5.65
C ALA A 120 0.49 -9.95 5.93
N TYR A 121 -0.44 -9.54 6.79
CA TYR A 121 -1.62 -10.31 7.11
C TYR A 121 -2.79 -9.39 7.44
N TYR A 122 -3.91 -9.61 6.76
CA TYR A 122 -5.20 -9.00 7.03
C TYR A 122 -6.29 -10.07 7.03
N SER A 123 -7.19 -10.04 8.01
CA SER A 123 -8.39 -10.88 8.02
C SER A 123 -9.63 -10.15 8.50
N VAL A 124 -10.79 -10.41 7.88
CA VAL A 124 -12.08 -9.98 8.47
C VAL A 124 -12.50 -10.93 9.61
N SER A 125 -12.32 -12.23 9.41
CA SER A 125 -12.67 -13.30 10.35
C SER A 125 -11.51 -14.29 10.51
N GLU A 126 -11.10 -14.54 11.76
CA GLU A 126 -10.07 -15.52 12.10
C GLU A 126 -10.60 -16.97 12.17
N GLY A 127 -11.88 -17.21 11.87
CA GLY A 127 -12.48 -18.55 11.89
C GLY A 127 -12.69 -19.13 13.30
N GLY A 128 -12.56 -18.31 14.35
CA GLY A 128 -12.99 -18.60 15.72
C GLY A 128 -12.15 -19.60 16.53
N SER A 129 -11.43 -20.50 15.87
CA SER A 129 -10.73 -21.64 16.49
C SER A 129 -9.20 -21.60 16.32
N ILE A 130 -8.67 -20.63 15.57
CA ILE A 130 -7.26 -20.56 15.22
C ILE A 130 -6.54 -19.57 16.15
N TRP A 131 -5.35 -19.97 16.62
CA TRP A 131 -4.52 -19.22 17.56
C TRP A 131 -3.19 -18.84 16.92
N TRP A 132 -2.72 -17.62 17.21
CA TRP A 132 -1.34 -17.19 16.96
C TRP A 132 -0.47 -17.65 18.13
N THR A 133 0.51 -18.49 17.85
CA THR A 133 1.30 -19.21 18.85
C THR A 133 2.73 -18.67 18.96
N GLY A 134 3.50 -19.09 19.97
CA GLY A 134 4.90 -18.67 20.15
C GLY A 134 5.85 -19.01 19.00
N ASN A 135 5.45 -19.89 18.09
CA ASN A 135 6.21 -20.21 16.88
C ASN A 135 5.85 -19.29 15.70
N ASP A 136 4.80 -18.49 15.83
CA ASP A 136 4.36 -17.57 14.79
C ASP A 136 5.07 -16.22 14.93
N THR A 137 5.64 -15.76 13.83
CA THR A 137 6.26 -14.44 13.70
C THR A 137 5.70 -13.75 12.47
N VAL A 138 5.17 -12.53 12.64
CA VAL A 138 4.70 -11.69 11.54
C VAL A 138 5.64 -10.49 11.41
N TRP A 139 6.30 -10.39 10.25
CA TRP A 139 7.35 -9.40 10.00
C TRP A 139 6.82 -8.03 9.56
N GLY A 140 5.70 -7.99 8.82
CA GLY A 140 5.08 -6.75 8.34
C GLY A 140 3.81 -6.36 9.09
N PRO A 141 3.06 -5.36 8.57
CA PRO A 141 1.82 -4.91 9.18
C PRO A 141 0.78 -6.03 9.31
N PHE A 142 0.10 -6.06 10.46
CA PHE A 142 -0.91 -7.04 10.80
C PHE A 142 -2.22 -6.35 11.15
N HIS A 143 -3.33 -6.86 10.62
CA HIS A 143 -4.65 -6.41 11.03
C HIS A 143 -5.66 -7.56 11.08
N THR A 144 -6.59 -7.50 12.02
CA THR A 144 -7.79 -8.37 11.98
C THR A 144 -9.04 -7.64 12.48
N GLN A 145 -10.14 -7.77 11.75
CA GLN A 145 -11.44 -7.24 12.16
C GLN A 145 -12.11 -8.13 13.23
N ASP A 146 -11.55 -9.31 13.54
CA ASP A 146 -12.04 -10.24 14.57
C ASP A 146 -11.16 -10.21 15.83
N TYR A 147 -11.45 -11.08 16.79
CA TYR A 147 -10.61 -11.30 17.96
C TYR A 147 -9.24 -11.87 17.59
N MET A 148 -8.20 -11.18 18.01
CA MET A 148 -6.83 -11.66 17.89
C MET A 148 -6.52 -12.65 19.02
N ARG A 149 -6.59 -13.94 18.70
CA ARG A 149 -6.37 -15.06 19.64
C ARG A 149 -4.88 -15.42 19.71
N VAL A 150 -4.30 -15.38 20.91
CA VAL A 150 -2.85 -15.48 21.12
C VAL A 150 -2.48 -16.50 22.21
N TYR A 151 -1.38 -17.23 21.99
CA TYR A 151 -0.88 -18.29 22.87
C TYR A 151 0.65 -18.32 22.88
N ARG A 152 1.30 -18.46 24.05
CA ARG A 152 2.77 -18.59 24.18
C ARG A 152 3.60 -17.48 23.52
N HIS A 153 3.21 -16.21 23.65
CA HIS A 153 4.00 -15.05 23.21
C HIS A 153 4.37 -15.00 21.71
N PRO A 154 3.38 -14.98 20.79
CA PRO A 154 3.64 -14.73 19.36
C PRO A 154 4.33 -13.37 19.14
N VAL A 155 5.07 -13.23 18.03
CA VAL A 155 5.89 -12.05 17.74
C VAL A 155 5.36 -11.28 16.52
N PHE A 156 5.22 -9.96 16.66
CA PHE A 156 4.80 -9.05 15.60
C PHE A 156 5.80 -7.89 15.50
N TYR A 157 6.52 -7.82 14.38
CA TYR A 157 7.51 -6.78 14.13
C TYR A 157 6.90 -5.50 13.54
N GLY A 158 5.93 -5.64 12.63
CA GLY A 158 5.16 -4.51 12.12
C GLY A 158 4.09 -4.01 13.09
N LYS A 159 3.44 -2.89 12.73
CA LYS A 159 2.26 -2.39 13.44
C LYS A 159 1.17 -3.46 13.40
N ALA A 160 0.67 -3.83 14.57
CA ALA A 160 -0.44 -4.77 14.72
C ALA A 160 -1.70 -4.04 15.17
N SER A 161 -2.84 -4.39 14.60
CA SER A 161 -4.12 -3.87 15.05
C SER A 161 -5.25 -4.88 15.00
N THR A 162 -6.29 -4.63 15.79
CA THR A 162 -7.52 -5.41 15.78
C THR A 162 -8.73 -4.53 16.04
N LYS A 163 -9.85 -4.80 15.36
CA LYS A 163 -11.13 -4.12 15.65
C LYS A 163 -11.72 -4.53 16.99
N LYS A 164 -11.64 -5.81 17.34
CA LYS A 164 -12.22 -6.34 18.57
C LYS A 164 -11.24 -6.22 19.73
N LYS A 165 -10.74 -7.34 20.24
CA LYS A 165 -9.78 -7.39 21.35
C LYS A 165 -8.88 -8.60 21.26
N LEU A 166 -7.81 -8.56 22.04
CA LEU A 166 -6.96 -9.72 22.28
C LEU A 166 -7.69 -10.75 23.14
N ILE A 167 -7.56 -12.02 22.77
CA ILE A 167 -7.98 -13.17 23.58
C ILE A 167 -6.73 -13.99 23.89
N TYR A 168 -6.44 -14.17 25.19
CA TYR A 168 -5.36 -15.02 25.66
C TYR A 168 -5.88 -16.45 25.86
N TYR A 169 -5.09 -17.45 25.46
CA TYR A 169 -5.48 -18.85 25.62
C TYR A 169 -5.58 -19.24 27.09
N THR A 170 -4.61 -18.83 27.89
CA THR A 170 -4.51 -19.09 29.33
C THR A 170 -4.72 -17.80 30.11
N ASN A 171 -3.82 -16.82 29.96
CA ASN A 171 -3.91 -15.50 30.57
C ASN A 171 -2.84 -14.55 30.00
N LYS A 172 -2.98 -13.25 30.30
CA LYS A 172 -2.07 -12.20 29.82
C LYS A 172 -0.60 -12.46 30.17
N ASN A 173 -0.29 -12.99 31.35
CA ASN A 173 1.10 -13.18 31.78
C ASN A 173 1.82 -14.26 30.97
N LYS A 174 1.11 -15.34 30.59
CA LYS A 174 1.66 -16.47 29.84
C LYS A 174 1.58 -16.32 28.32
N ASP A 175 0.66 -15.49 27.83
CA ASP A 175 0.32 -15.45 26.40
C ASP A 175 0.46 -14.06 25.76
N LYS A 176 0.91 -13.04 26.50
CA LYS A 176 1.10 -11.68 25.96
C LYS A 176 1.95 -11.70 24.68
N PRO A 177 1.44 -11.19 23.54
CA PRO A 177 2.25 -11.06 22.33
C PRO A 177 3.39 -10.04 22.53
N ARG A 178 4.41 -10.16 21.69
CA ARG A 178 5.47 -9.16 21.58
C ARG A 178 5.17 -8.28 20.37
N PHE A 179 4.74 -7.05 20.62
CA PHE A 179 4.45 -6.06 19.59
C PHE A 179 5.60 -5.05 19.50
N PHE A 180 6.52 -5.24 18.55
CA PHE A 180 7.65 -4.32 18.35
C PHE A 180 7.26 -3.09 17.52
N GLY A 181 6.34 -3.23 16.57
CA GLY A 181 5.78 -2.13 15.78
C GLY A 181 4.58 -1.42 16.43
N GLY A 182 4.30 -1.73 17.69
CA GLY A 182 3.14 -1.21 18.43
C GLY A 182 1.84 -1.98 18.16
N PHE A 183 0.90 -1.84 19.09
CA PHE A 183 -0.42 -2.47 19.02
C PHE A 183 -1.53 -1.45 19.21
N GLU A 184 -2.59 -1.57 18.41
CA GLU A 184 -3.76 -0.70 18.48
C GLU A 184 -5.04 -1.52 18.43
N GLN A 185 -5.93 -1.27 19.39
CA GLN A 185 -7.22 -1.95 19.49
C GLN A 185 -8.35 -0.98 19.12
N GLY A 186 -9.40 -1.48 18.49
CA GLY A 186 -10.56 -0.70 18.05
C GLY A 186 -10.42 -0.13 16.64
N VAL A 187 -9.34 -0.43 15.93
CA VAL A 187 -9.16 -0.02 14.53
C VAL A 187 -10.16 -0.78 13.67
N ASP A 188 -11.06 -0.07 12.99
CA ASP A 188 -12.01 -0.65 12.04
C ASP A 188 -11.54 -0.37 10.62
N LEU A 189 -11.15 -1.41 9.90
CA LEU A 189 -10.70 -1.31 8.52
C LEU A 189 -11.48 -2.33 7.67
N PRO A 190 -12.72 -2.05 7.25
CA PRO A 190 -13.54 -3.01 6.53
C PRO A 190 -12.94 -3.38 5.17
N LEU A 191 -13.08 -4.66 4.79
CA LEU A 191 -12.72 -5.14 3.47
C LEU A 191 -13.82 -4.73 2.47
N PRO A 192 -13.48 -4.17 1.30
CA PRO A 192 -14.48 -3.74 0.32
C PRO A 192 -15.15 -4.94 -0.34
N THR A 193 -16.40 -4.76 -0.75
CA THR A 193 -17.22 -5.78 -1.43
C THR A 193 -17.19 -5.66 -2.96
N ASP A 194 -16.50 -4.63 -3.46
CA ASP A 194 -16.37 -4.20 -4.85
C ASP A 194 -14.89 -4.09 -5.28
N GLY A 195 -13.97 -4.73 -4.55
CA GLY A 195 -12.53 -4.65 -4.79
C GLY A 195 -12.10 -5.15 -6.17
N LEU A 196 -12.89 -6.01 -6.81
CA LEU A 196 -12.65 -6.49 -8.17
C LEU A 196 -13.18 -5.55 -9.27
N ASP A 197 -14.10 -4.63 -9.00
CA ASP A 197 -14.75 -3.81 -10.03
C ASP A 197 -13.78 -2.84 -10.75
N PRO A 198 -12.88 -2.14 -10.03
CA PRO A 198 -11.84 -1.33 -10.67
C PRO A 198 -10.87 -2.17 -11.51
N MET A 199 -10.58 -3.41 -11.07
CA MET A 199 -9.71 -4.32 -11.80
C MET A 199 -10.37 -4.81 -13.09
N LYS A 200 -11.66 -5.14 -13.05
CA LYS A 200 -12.44 -5.52 -14.22
C LYS A 200 -12.42 -4.41 -15.26
N THR A 201 -12.72 -3.18 -14.85
CA THR A 201 -12.72 -2.01 -15.72
C THR A 201 -11.34 -1.77 -16.33
N SER A 202 -10.28 -1.86 -15.51
CA SER A 202 -8.90 -1.71 -16.00
C SER A 202 -8.51 -2.80 -17.00
N ALA A 203 -8.94 -4.04 -16.79
CA ALA A 203 -8.63 -5.15 -17.70
C ALA A 203 -9.35 -5.02 -19.05
N GLN A 204 -10.58 -4.50 -19.06
CA GLN A 204 -11.32 -4.25 -20.30
C GLN A 204 -10.73 -3.11 -21.14
N ASN A 205 -10.08 -2.13 -20.49
CA ASN A 205 -9.52 -0.96 -21.16
C ASN A 205 -8.07 -1.15 -21.61
N ASP A 206 -7.21 -1.70 -20.74
CA ASP A 206 -5.75 -1.74 -20.94
C ASP A 206 -5.11 -2.99 -20.31
N GLY A 207 -5.86 -4.10 -20.28
CA GLY A 207 -5.40 -5.36 -19.73
C GLY A 207 -5.84 -6.57 -20.55
N LEU A 208 -5.57 -7.75 -19.99
CA LEU A 208 -5.99 -9.00 -20.60
C LEU A 208 -7.28 -9.48 -19.93
N PHE A 209 -8.39 -9.51 -20.69
CA PHE A 209 -9.71 -9.86 -20.19
C PHE A 209 -10.23 -11.15 -20.80
N PHE A 210 -10.50 -12.15 -19.95
CA PHE A 210 -11.12 -13.41 -20.32
C PHE A 210 -12.58 -13.45 -19.83
N THR A 211 -13.52 -13.76 -20.72
CA THR A 211 -14.94 -13.93 -20.40
C THR A 211 -15.53 -15.09 -21.22
N GLY A 212 -16.67 -15.64 -20.78
CA GLY A 212 -17.36 -16.73 -21.48
C GLY A 212 -16.72 -18.12 -21.33
N HIS A 213 -15.75 -18.29 -20.43
CA HIS A 213 -15.05 -19.57 -20.21
C HIS A 213 -15.17 -20.04 -18.76
N ASP A 214 -15.50 -21.32 -18.55
CA ASP A 214 -15.65 -21.91 -17.22
C ASP A 214 -14.35 -21.98 -16.43
N SER A 215 -13.24 -22.19 -17.12
CA SER A 215 -11.90 -22.17 -16.54
C SER A 215 -10.90 -21.45 -17.41
N VAL A 216 -9.88 -20.86 -16.77
CA VAL A 216 -8.71 -20.30 -17.44
C VAL A 216 -7.47 -20.83 -16.72
N TYR A 217 -6.66 -21.60 -17.43
CA TYR A 217 -5.36 -22.06 -16.97
C TYR A 217 -4.34 -21.03 -17.41
N ILE A 218 -3.54 -20.53 -16.49
CA ILE A 218 -2.53 -19.49 -16.70
C ILE A 218 -1.19 -20.02 -16.21
N THR A 219 -0.19 -19.96 -17.10
CA THR A 219 1.21 -20.21 -16.76
C THR A 219 2.03 -18.98 -17.13
N PHE A 220 2.60 -18.31 -16.13
CA PHE A 220 3.56 -17.24 -16.35
C PHE A 220 4.89 -17.80 -16.82
N VAL A 221 5.43 -17.23 -17.89
CA VAL A 221 6.73 -17.58 -18.46
C VAL A 221 7.50 -16.28 -18.64
N GLN A 222 8.05 -15.77 -17.53
CA GLN A 222 8.71 -14.47 -17.40
C GLN A 222 7.77 -13.31 -17.80
N ASP A 223 8.07 -12.63 -18.91
CA ASP A 223 7.30 -11.49 -19.45
C ASP A 223 6.21 -11.93 -20.44
N SER A 224 5.94 -13.23 -20.51
CA SER A 224 4.93 -13.83 -21.38
C SER A 224 3.95 -14.68 -20.58
N LEU A 225 2.76 -14.86 -21.12
CA LEU A 225 1.69 -15.64 -20.53
C LEU A 225 1.28 -16.76 -21.47
N LYS A 226 1.27 -17.99 -20.96
CA LYS A 226 0.59 -19.11 -21.60
C LYS A 226 -0.78 -19.29 -20.98
N PHE A 227 -1.80 -19.42 -21.81
CA PHE A 227 -3.15 -19.67 -21.33
C PHE A 227 -3.93 -20.65 -22.20
N ARG A 228 -4.90 -21.32 -21.57
CA ARG A 228 -5.84 -22.24 -22.22
C ARG A 228 -7.13 -22.35 -21.39
N PHE A 229 -8.21 -22.85 -21.99
CA PHE A 229 -9.54 -22.83 -21.37
C PHE A 229 -9.99 -24.20 -20.82
N ALA A 230 -9.43 -25.30 -21.32
CA ALA A 230 -9.56 -26.64 -20.75
C ALA A 230 -8.20 -27.30 -20.49
N TYR A 231 -8.19 -28.33 -19.64
CA TYR A 231 -6.95 -29.04 -19.24
C TYR A 231 -6.19 -29.68 -20.42
N SER A 232 -6.91 -30.18 -21.42
CA SER A 232 -6.35 -30.84 -22.60
C SER A 232 -6.06 -29.89 -23.77
N ASP A 233 -6.44 -28.62 -23.65
CA ASP A 233 -6.25 -27.65 -24.71
C ASP A 233 -4.77 -27.31 -24.92
N LYS A 234 -4.44 -26.90 -26.13
CA LYS A 234 -3.12 -26.35 -26.46
C LYS A 234 -3.00 -24.93 -25.90
N ASP A 235 -1.82 -24.61 -25.37
CA ASP A 235 -1.53 -23.28 -24.85
C ASP A 235 -1.49 -22.25 -25.99
N SER A 236 -2.22 -21.15 -25.82
CA SER A 236 -1.96 -19.89 -26.51
C SER A 236 -0.89 -19.12 -25.74
N THR A 237 0.00 -18.41 -26.43
CA THR A 237 1.05 -17.60 -25.79
C THR A 237 0.92 -16.14 -26.20
N VAL A 238 1.02 -15.23 -25.23
CA VAL A 238 0.98 -13.79 -25.46
C VAL A 238 2.11 -13.10 -24.70
N HIS A 239 2.62 -11.99 -25.25
CA HIS A 239 3.61 -11.15 -24.58
C HIS A 239 2.91 -10.12 -23.71
N LEU A 240 3.11 -10.19 -22.39
CA LEU A 240 2.32 -9.43 -21.42
C LEU A 240 2.44 -7.91 -21.56
N PRO A 241 3.64 -7.32 -21.77
CA PRO A 241 3.77 -5.88 -21.99
C PRO A 241 2.94 -5.34 -23.16
N SER A 242 2.65 -6.18 -24.16
CA SER A 242 1.85 -5.77 -25.32
C SER A 242 0.35 -5.95 -25.12
N VAL A 243 -0.08 -7.01 -24.41
CA VAL A 243 -1.51 -7.34 -24.26
C VAL A 243 -2.13 -6.90 -22.95
N ALA A 244 -1.30 -6.55 -21.96
CA ALA A 244 -1.74 -5.99 -20.69
C ALA A 244 -0.78 -4.89 -20.20
N PRO A 245 -0.69 -3.75 -20.91
CA PRO A 245 0.19 -2.63 -20.52
C PRO A 245 -0.15 -2.06 -19.14
N GLY A 246 -1.44 -2.05 -18.78
CA GLY A 246 -1.94 -1.69 -17.46
C GLY A 246 -1.66 -2.72 -16.37
N GLY A 247 -1.12 -3.88 -16.72
CA GLY A 247 -0.68 -4.92 -15.79
C GLY A 247 -1.80 -5.76 -15.18
N VAL A 248 -3.04 -5.66 -15.66
CA VAL A 248 -4.18 -6.41 -15.11
C VAL A 248 -4.57 -7.55 -16.04
N ILE A 249 -4.70 -8.76 -15.48
CA ILE A 249 -5.20 -9.96 -16.15
C ILE A 249 -6.44 -10.42 -15.39
N PHE A 250 -7.60 -10.47 -16.04
CA PHE A 250 -8.88 -10.69 -15.39
C PHE A 250 -9.65 -11.83 -16.04
N ALA A 251 -10.15 -12.77 -15.24
CA ALA A 251 -11.07 -13.81 -15.70
C ALA A 251 -12.45 -13.62 -15.06
N GLU A 252 -13.44 -13.31 -15.89
CA GLU A 252 -14.82 -13.09 -15.46
C GLU A 252 -15.60 -14.39 -15.37
N ASN A 253 -16.32 -14.56 -14.26
CA ASN A 253 -17.21 -15.69 -13.99
C ASN A 253 -16.58 -17.04 -14.36
N SER A 254 -15.38 -17.27 -13.83
CA SER A 254 -14.52 -18.40 -14.19
C SER A 254 -13.84 -19.03 -12.97
N ILE A 255 -13.11 -20.11 -13.20
CA ILE A 255 -12.14 -20.68 -12.27
C ILE A 255 -10.75 -20.48 -12.88
N MET A 256 -9.90 -19.71 -12.21
CA MET A 256 -8.53 -19.49 -12.66
C MET A 256 -7.60 -20.54 -12.03
N ARG A 257 -6.65 -21.05 -12.80
CA ARG A 257 -5.55 -21.88 -12.30
C ARG A 257 -4.23 -21.25 -12.68
N LEU A 258 -3.30 -21.18 -11.74
CA LEU A 258 -2.13 -20.32 -11.83
C LEU A 258 -0.86 -21.06 -11.43
N LYS A 259 0.22 -20.81 -12.19
CA LYS A 259 1.60 -21.18 -11.85
C LYS A 259 2.61 -20.40 -12.70
N GLY A 260 3.91 -20.57 -12.41
CA GLY A 260 5.00 -20.15 -13.28
C GLY A 260 5.91 -19.07 -12.70
N THR A 261 6.62 -18.37 -13.57
CA THR A 261 7.60 -17.34 -13.18
C THR A 261 7.21 -15.99 -13.77
N VAL A 262 7.09 -14.97 -12.94
CA VAL A 262 6.66 -13.61 -13.33
C VAL A 262 7.87 -12.69 -13.51
N LYS A 263 7.86 -11.88 -14.57
CA LYS A 263 8.79 -10.77 -14.79
C LYS A 263 8.02 -9.50 -15.12
N GLY A 264 8.11 -8.47 -14.28
CA GLY A 264 7.29 -7.26 -14.37
C GLY A 264 6.23 -7.16 -13.28
N GLN A 265 5.33 -6.19 -13.41
CA GLN A 265 4.31 -5.89 -12.41
C GLN A 265 2.93 -6.26 -12.94
N TYR A 266 2.29 -7.26 -12.33
CA TYR A 266 0.99 -7.75 -12.76
C TYR A 266 0.05 -8.00 -11.59
N SER A 267 -1.25 -7.94 -11.86
CA SER A 267 -2.29 -8.45 -10.98
C SER A 267 -3.21 -9.38 -11.76
N VAL A 268 -3.35 -10.61 -11.27
CA VAL A 268 -4.36 -11.55 -11.76
C VAL A 268 -5.60 -11.46 -10.88
N ALA A 269 -6.77 -11.39 -11.52
CA ALA A 269 -8.04 -11.34 -10.81
C ALA A 269 -9.06 -12.33 -11.39
N CYS A 270 -9.88 -12.91 -10.51
CA CYS A 270 -10.93 -13.83 -10.91
C CYS A 270 -12.22 -13.54 -10.16
N SER A 271 -13.27 -13.16 -10.91
CA SER A 271 -14.61 -12.97 -10.39
C SER A 271 -15.51 -14.16 -10.71
N GLY A 272 -16.62 -14.29 -9.98
CA GLY A 272 -17.64 -15.26 -10.31
C GLY A 272 -18.61 -15.53 -9.17
N THR A 273 -19.69 -16.23 -9.50
CA THR A 273 -20.73 -16.68 -8.57
C THR A 273 -20.92 -18.20 -8.68
N GLY A 274 -21.72 -18.81 -7.80
CA GLY A 274 -22.11 -20.21 -7.96
C GLY A 274 -20.96 -21.22 -7.98
N GLY A 275 -19.90 -21.01 -7.20
CA GLY A 275 -18.72 -21.89 -7.16
C GLY A 275 -17.54 -21.46 -8.03
N LYS A 276 -17.72 -20.40 -8.83
CA LYS A 276 -16.66 -19.70 -9.58
C LYS A 276 -16.04 -18.57 -8.75
N GLY A 277 -15.10 -17.83 -9.33
CA GLY A 277 -14.35 -16.76 -8.63
C GLY A 277 -13.26 -17.29 -7.70
N ASN A 278 -12.81 -18.52 -7.94
CA ASN A 278 -11.72 -19.17 -7.21
C ASN A 278 -10.45 -19.15 -8.06
N ILE A 279 -9.30 -18.95 -7.41
CA ILE A 279 -7.98 -19.10 -8.02
C ILE A 279 -7.29 -20.30 -7.38
N TYR A 280 -6.83 -21.25 -8.20
CA TYR A 280 -6.08 -22.41 -7.77
C TYR A 280 -4.60 -22.25 -8.11
N LEU A 281 -3.72 -22.49 -7.14
CA LEU A 281 -2.27 -22.51 -7.36
C LEU A 281 -1.86 -23.95 -7.69
N ASP A 282 -1.53 -24.19 -8.96
CA ASP A 282 -1.24 -25.53 -9.48
C ASP A 282 0.20 -25.97 -9.25
N ASP A 283 1.09 -25.01 -9.04
CA ASP A 283 2.51 -25.19 -8.80
C ASP A 283 3.06 -23.86 -8.25
N ASP A 284 4.37 -23.77 -8.11
CA ASP A 284 5.09 -22.55 -7.77
C ASP A 284 4.65 -21.35 -8.62
N ILE A 285 4.54 -20.19 -7.97
CA ILE A 285 4.33 -18.90 -8.62
C ILE A 285 5.34 -17.90 -8.04
N VAL A 286 6.42 -17.66 -8.77
CA VAL A 286 7.61 -16.95 -8.25
C VAL A 286 8.01 -15.79 -9.14
N TYR A 287 8.77 -14.85 -8.58
CA TYR A 287 9.41 -13.79 -9.35
C TYR A 287 10.68 -14.29 -10.03
N THR A 288 11.06 -13.67 -11.14
CA THR A 288 12.32 -13.97 -11.83
C THR A 288 13.51 -13.59 -10.93
N GLN A 289 13.35 -12.52 -10.13
CA GLN A 289 14.31 -12.13 -9.11
C GLN A 289 13.69 -12.14 -7.71
N ASP A 290 14.19 -13.04 -6.86
CA ASP A 290 13.79 -13.14 -5.44
C ASP A 290 14.04 -11.80 -4.71
N PRO A 291 12.99 -11.13 -4.23
CA PRO A 291 13.09 -9.79 -3.67
C PRO A 291 13.76 -9.77 -2.29
N LEU A 292 13.84 -10.92 -1.60
CA LEU A 292 14.58 -11.04 -0.35
C LEU A 292 16.09 -11.09 -0.57
N LYS A 293 16.53 -11.48 -1.77
CA LYS A 293 17.95 -11.50 -2.17
C LYS A 293 18.34 -10.27 -2.96
N ASN A 294 17.46 -9.81 -3.85
CA ASN A 294 17.67 -8.63 -4.67
C ASN A 294 16.63 -7.55 -4.35
N LYS A 295 17.04 -6.55 -3.56
CA LYS A 295 16.20 -5.39 -3.21
C LYS A 295 15.79 -4.53 -4.42
N ASN A 296 16.51 -4.64 -5.55
CA ASN A 296 16.21 -3.93 -6.79
C ASN A 296 15.27 -4.73 -7.71
N SER A 297 14.74 -5.87 -7.26
CA SER A 297 13.72 -6.60 -8.03
C SER A 297 12.55 -5.66 -8.32
N THR A 298 12.14 -5.59 -9.59
CA THR A 298 10.99 -4.82 -10.05
C THR A 298 9.73 -5.67 -10.20
N ASP A 299 9.85 -6.97 -9.96
CA ASP A 299 8.77 -7.93 -10.17
C ASP A 299 7.77 -7.84 -9.01
N LEU A 300 6.47 -7.77 -9.35
CA LEU A 300 5.35 -7.72 -8.42
C LEU A 300 4.16 -8.51 -8.95
N LEU A 301 3.51 -9.27 -8.08
CA LEU A 301 2.28 -9.99 -8.39
C LEU A 301 1.20 -9.74 -7.34
N GLY A 302 0.02 -9.35 -7.80
CA GLY A 302 -1.23 -9.40 -7.04
C GLY A 302 -2.07 -10.60 -7.48
N ILE A 303 -2.60 -11.37 -6.52
CA ILE A 303 -3.56 -12.46 -6.80
C ILE A 303 -4.87 -12.09 -6.12
N VAL A 304 -5.92 -11.80 -6.88
CA VAL A 304 -7.17 -11.23 -6.38
C VAL A 304 -8.35 -12.13 -6.74
N ALA A 305 -8.89 -12.86 -5.77
CA ALA A 305 -10.05 -13.73 -5.96
C ALA A 305 -11.31 -13.12 -5.35
N LYS A 306 -12.45 -13.26 -6.02
CA LYS A 306 -13.76 -12.98 -5.41
C LYS A 306 -14.01 -13.91 -4.22
N ASN A 307 -13.72 -15.19 -4.37
CA ASN A 307 -14.00 -16.19 -3.35
C ASN A 307 -12.73 -16.69 -2.65
N LYS A 308 -12.06 -17.74 -3.14
CA LYS A 308 -10.90 -18.34 -2.46
C LYS A 308 -9.67 -18.40 -3.35
N VAL A 309 -8.50 -18.33 -2.71
CA VAL A 309 -7.22 -18.72 -3.31
C VAL A 309 -6.77 -20.01 -2.64
N LEU A 310 -6.69 -21.10 -3.41
CA LEU A 310 -6.43 -22.43 -2.87
C LEU A 310 -5.20 -23.05 -3.50
N ILE A 311 -4.31 -23.61 -2.69
CA ILE A 311 -3.25 -24.48 -3.18
C ILE A 311 -3.86 -25.80 -3.62
N THR A 312 -3.60 -26.19 -4.87
CA THR A 312 -4.15 -27.42 -5.44
C THR A 312 -3.61 -28.65 -4.70
N ASP A 313 -4.46 -29.67 -4.54
CA ASP A 313 -4.03 -30.99 -4.07
C ASP A 313 -3.60 -31.83 -5.28
N ASN A 314 -2.32 -31.72 -5.64
CA ASN A 314 -1.70 -32.41 -6.77
C ASN A 314 -0.22 -32.72 -6.47
N ALA A 315 0.39 -33.57 -7.30
CA ALA A 315 1.75 -34.05 -7.08
C ALA A 315 2.82 -32.94 -6.92
N PRO A 316 2.81 -31.83 -7.71
CA PRO A 316 3.75 -30.72 -7.49
C PRO A 316 3.68 -30.15 -6.08
N ASN A 317 2.46 -29.97 -5.56
CA ASN A 317 2.20 -29.39 -4.25
C ASN A 317 2.23 -30.42 -3.10
N HIS A 318 2.87 -31.58 -3.27
CA HIS A 318 3.05 -32.58 -2.20
C HIS A 318 4.45 -32.54 -1.55
N SER A 319 5.26 -31.50 -1.83
CA SER A 319 6.63 -31.41 -1.30
C SER A 319 6.98 -30.05 -0.70
N ASP A 320 6.66 -28.94 -1.37
CA ASP A 320 6.68 -27.56 -0.90
C ASP A 320 5.89 -26.73 -1.95
N ILE A 321 5.59 -25.47 -1.66
CA ILE A 321 5.16 -24.50 -2.69
C ILE A 321 5.78 -23.13 -2.40
N ASN A 322 6.29 -22.47 -3.44
CA ASN A 322 6.85 -21.12 -3.41
C ASN A 322 5.86 -20.13 -4.03
N ILE A 323 5.49 -19.10 -3.28
CA ILE A 323 4.49 -18.11 -3.68
C ILE A 323 5.05 -16.71 -3.45
N HIS A 324 5.32 -15.97 -4.52
CA HIS A 324 5.72 -14.57 -4.46
C HIS A 324 4.54 -13.70 -4.92
N ALA A 325 3.70 -13.26 -3.98
CA ALA A 325 2.51 -12.47 -4.29
C ALA A 325 1.90 -11.79 -3.06
N SER A 326 1.21 -10.67 -3.30
CA SER A 326 0.15 -10.21 -2.40
C SER A 326 -1.17 -10.86 -2.79
N ILE A 327 -1.78 -11.61 -1.87
CA ILE A 327 -3.00 -12.39 -2.10
C ILE A 327 -4.18 -11.65 -1.48
N TYR A 328 -5.26 -11.49 -2.22
CA TYR A 328 -6.53 -10.92 -1.79
C TYR A 328 -7.67 -11.89 -2.06
N SER A 329 -8.55 -12.07 -1.08
CA SER A 329 -9.78 -12.85 -1.20
C SER A 329 -10.94 -12.06 -0.60
N GLU A 330 -11.87 -11.63 -1.46
CA GLU A 330 -12.93 -10.68 -1.10
C GLU A 330 -13.98 -11.28 -0.15
N ASP A 331 -14.49 -12.48 -0.46
CA ASP A 331 -15.54 -13.14 0.32
C ASP A 331 -15.02 -14.36 1.09
N GLY A 332 -13.94 -14.99 0.60
CA GLY A 332 -13.34 -16.21 1.17
C GLY A 332 -11.95 -15.97 1.74
N GLY A 333 -10.98 -16.84 1.41
CA GLY A 333 -9.63 -16.73 1.96
C GLY A 333 -8.61 -17.66 1.34
N PHE A 334 -7.39 -17.58 1.87
CA PHE A 334 -6.25 -18.36 1.40
C PHE A 334 -6.12 -19.68 2.17
N GLY A 335 -6.13 -20.81 1.46
CA GLY A 335 -6.08 -22.15 2.05
C GLY A 335 -5.46 -23.21 1.15
N ALA A 336 -5.54 -24.47 1.59
CA ALA A 336 -5.13 -25.62 0.78
C ALA A 336 -6.33 -26.55 0.54
N GLN A 337 -6.48 -27.06 -0.69
CA GLN A 337 -7.45 -28.12 -0.94
C GLN A 337 -7.12 -29.35 -0.10
N ASN A 338 -8.15 -30.02 0.44
CA ASN A 338 -8.03 -31.23 1.25
C ASN A 338 -7.04 -31.10 2.41
N TYR A 339 -6.93 -29.93 3.04
CA TYR A 339 -5.90 -29.65 4.05
C TYR A 339 -5.81 -30.68 5.20
N SER A 340 -6.91 -31.36 5.53
CA SER A 340 -7.01 -32.37 6.59
C SER A 340 -6.76 -33.82 6.14
N SER A 341 -6.75 -34.09 4.83
CA SER A 341 -6.60 -35.44 4.25
C SER A 341 -5.48 -35.58 3.22
N ARG A 342 -4.96 -34.47 2.68
CA ARG A 342 -3.81 -34.46 1.79
C ARG A 342 -2.53 -34.91 2.51
N PRO A 343 -1.54 -35.46 1.80
CA PRO A 343 -0.24 -35.81 2.39
C PRO A 343 0.44 -34.62 3.08
N ILE A 344 1.44 -34.91 3.93
CA ILE A 344 2.35 -33.87 4.42
C ILE A 344 3.05 -33.27 3.19
N SER A 345 2.79 -31.99 2.94
CA SER A 345 3.13 -31.28 1.70
C SER A 345 4.28 -30.27 1.88
N GLY A 346 5.08 -30.43 2.94
CA GLY A 346 6.17 -29.52 3.30
C GLY A 346 5.70 -28.15 3.73
N ASN A 347 6.25 -27.09 3.14
CA ASN A 347 6.09 -25.70 3.53
C ASN A 347 5.46 -24.84 2.42
N ILE A 348 4.63 -23.88 2.83
CA ILE A 348 4.27 -22.74 1.99
C ILE A 348 5.29 -21.64 2.24
N ASN A 349 6.19 -21.45 1.28
CA ASN A 349 7.16 -20.35 1.27
C ASN A 349 6.52 -19.15 0.59
N LEU A 350 5.81 -18.33 1.37
CA LEU A 350 5.17 -17.12 0.86
C LEU A 350 6.06 -15.91 1.08
N ILE A 351 6.31 -15.13 0.02
CA ILE A 351 6.92 -13.81 0.07
C ILE A 351 5.87 -12.81 -0.41
N GLY A 352 5.31 -12.05 0.53
CA GLY A 352 4.28 -11.05 0.25
C GLY A 352 3.28 -10.91 1.39
N GLY A 353 1.98 -10.93 1.05
CA GLY A 353 0.90 -10.66 2.01
C GLY A 353 -0.33 -11.53 1.79
N ILE A 354 -1.10 -11.77 2.84
CA ILE A 354 -2.39 -12.47 2.76
C ILE A 354 -3.48 -11.55 3.30
N ILE A 355 -4.42 -11.22 2.44
CA ILE A 355 -5.60 -10.42 2.72
C ILE A 355 -6.83 -11.27 2.40
N GLN A 356 -7.68 -11.49 3.39
CA GLN A 356 -8.77 -12.43 3.28
C GLN A 356 -9.98 -12.01 4.10
N HIS A 357 -11.16 -12.39 3.65
CA HIS A 357 -12.36 -12.27 4.45
C HIS A 357 -12.37 -13.28 5.60
N THR A 358 -12.26 -14.58 5.28
CA THR A 358 -12.23 -15.65 6.28
C THR A 358 -10.96 -16.48 6.16
N ARG A 359 -10.17 -16.49 7.24
CA ARG A 359 -8.98 -17.35 7.36
C ARG A 359 -9.29 -18.81 7.06
N GLN A 360 -8.57 -19.42 6.13
CA GLN A 360 -8.68 -20.86 5.83
C GLN A 360 -7.52 -21.66 6.42
N ALA A 361 -7.72 -22.97 6.50
CA ALA A 361 -6.69 -23.92 6.93
C ALA A 361 -5.83 -24.37 5.74
N VAL A 362 -4.55 -24.63 6.03
CA VAL A 362 -3.56 -25.13 5.06
C VAL A 362 -2.97 -26.48 5.46
N GLY A 363 -3.27 -26.95 6.67
CA GLY A 363 -2.79 -28.22 7.23
C GLY A 363 -3.31 -28.45 8.63
N THR A 364 -3.02 -29.64 9.17
CA THR A 364 -3.32 -30.02 10.57
C THR A 364 -2.05 -30.42 11.31
N PHE A 365 -2.06 -30.29 12.64
CA PHE A 365 -0.88 -30.52 13.49
C PHE A 365 -1.25 -31.40 14.69
N GLY A 366 -0.28 -32.18 15.18
CA GLY A 366 -0.36 -32.98 16.40
C GLY A 366 0.88 -32.80 17.29
N SER A 367 1.03 -33.63 18.32
CA SER A 367 2.14 -33.55 19.29
C SER A 367 3.53 -33.76 18.65
N GLY A 368 3.62 -34.48 17.54
CA GLY A 368 4.85 -34.74 16.80
C GLY A 368 5.12 -33.82 15.59
N GLY A 369 4.32 -32.76 15.39
CA GLY A 369 4.46 -31.84 14.26
C GLY A 369 3.29 -31.90 13.27
N ILE A 370 3.57 -31.65 11.99
CA ILE A 370 2.55 -31.63 10.94
C ILE A 370 1.97 -33.03 10.69
N LYS A 371 0.64 -33.11 10.53
CA LYS A 371 -0.08 -34.37 10.29
C LYS A 371 -0.62 -34.47 8.86
N SER A 372 -1.01 -33.33 8.27
CA SER A 372 -1.50 -33.21 6.89
C SER A 372 -1.28 -31.79 6.38
N GLY A 373 -1.15 -31.61 5.06
CA GLY A 373 -1.02 -30.29 4.43
C GLY A 373 0.32 -29.62 4.67
N PHE A 374 0.33 -28.30 4.88
CA PHE A 374 1.56 -27.49 4.88
C PHE A 374 1.90 -26.84 6.23
N ALA A 375 3.20 -26.74 6.49
CA ALA A 375 3.77 -25.79 7.43
C ALA A 375 3.84 -24.38 6.81
N LYS A 376 3.76 -23.34 7.64
CA LYS A 376 3.67 -21.95 7.18
C LYS A 376 5.04 -21.29 7.26
N ARG A 377 5.56 -20.78 6.15
CA ARG A 377 6.77 -19.94 6.08
C ARG A 377 6.45 -18.65 5.36
N TYR A 378 5.75 -17.76 6.05
CA TYR A 378 5.29 -16.49 5.49
C TYR A 378 6.30 -15.40 5.84
N LYS A 379 6.86 -14.78 4.80
CA LYS A 379 7.73 -13.62 4.88
C LYS A 379 7.04 -12.46 4.19
N TYR A 380 7.15 -11.28 4.80
CA TYR A 380 6.60 -10.07 4.22
C TYR A 380 7.55 -9.52 3.16
N ASP A 381 6.99 -9.05 2.05
CA ASP A 381 7.72 -8.26 1.06
C ASP A 381 7.60 -6.77 1.44
N GLU A 382 8.67 -6.22 2.02
CA GLU A 382 8.70 -4.84 2.53
C GLU A 382 8.42 -3.79 1.45
N ARG A 383 8.62 -4.13 0.17
CA ARG A 383 8.32 -3.25 -0.95
C ARG A 383 6.84 -2.88 -1.00
N PHE A 384 5.94 -3.74 -0.48
CA PHE A 384 4.51 -3.46 -0.44
C PHE A 384 4.10 -2.27 0.43
N MET A 385 5.01 -1.72 1.24
CA MET A 385 4.79 -0.45 1.93
C MET A 385 4.86 0.78 1.01
N LEU A 386 5.54 0.65 -0.14
CA LEU A 386 5.83 1.77 -1.04
C LEU A 386 5.21 1.59 -2.43
N ILE A 387 5.19 0.35 -2.92
CA ILE A 387 4.68 -0.02 -4.23
C ILE A 387 3.61 -1.09 -4.08
N SER A 388 2.62 -1.12 -4.96
CA SER A 388 1.53 -2.11 -4.90
C SER A 388 1.34 -2.75 -6.26
N PRO A 389 0.86 -4.01 -6.33
CA PRO A 389 0.52 -4.61 -7.60
C PRO A 389 -0.50 -3.74 -8.36
N PRO A 390 -0.46 -3.70 -9.70
CA PRO A 390 -1.35 -2.88 -10.50
C PRO A 390 -2.82 -3.09 -10.11
N MET A 391 -3.55 -2.00 -9.84
CA MET A 391 -4.97 -2.03 -9.49
C MET A 391 -5.35 -2.92 -8.29
N PHE A 392 -4.42 -3.25 -7.40
CA PHE A 392 -4.74 -4.03 -6.19
C PHE A 392 -5.84 -3.34 -5.35
N PRO A 393 -6.73 -4.09 -4.68
CA PRO A 393 -7.81 -3.52 -3.88
C PRO A 393 -7.32 -2.51 -2.84
N GLY A 394 -8.01 -1.37 -2.80
CA GLY A 394 -7.72 -0.26 -1.89
C GLY A 394 -8.43 -0.41 -0.55
N THR A 395 -7.94 0.27 0.49
CA THR A 395 -8.56 0.31 1.82
C THR A 395 -9.65 1.39 1.95
N GLY A 396 -10.07 2.00 0.85
CA GLY A 396 -11.00 3.14 0.83
C GLY A 396 -10.39 4.48 1.24
N GLY A 397 -9.30 4.49 2.01
CA GLY A 397 -8.59 5.69 2.46
C GLY A 397 -7.51 6.20 1.49
N LEU A 398 -7.19 7.48 1.59
CA LEU A 398 -6.04 8.11 0.94
C LEU A 398 -4.83 8.16 1.89
N GLU A 399 -3.63 8.06 1.32
CA GLU A 399 -2.34 8.23 1.99
C GLU A 399 -1.54 9.33 1.31
N ILE A 400 -0.82 10.12 2.11
CA ILE A 400 0.11 11.14 1.62
C ILE A 400 1.38 10.44 1.12
N VAL A 401 1.73 10.68 -0.14
CA VAL A 401 2.91 10.10 -0.81
C VAL A 401 4.05 11.10 -0.86
N SER A 402 3.72 12.38 -1.01
CA SER A 402 4.69 13.46 -1.14
C SER A 402 4.12 14.72 -0.51
N TRP A 403 4.99 15.49 0.14
CA TRP A 403 4.72 16.81 0.67
C TRP A 403 5.85 17.73 0.24
N TYR A 404 5.52 18.77 -0.52
CA TYR A 404 6.47 19.72 -1.08
C TYR A 404 6.06 21.14 -0.68
N GLU A 405 7.00 21.93 -0.20
CA GLU A 405 6.78 23.28 0.37
C GLU A 405 7.56 24.38 -0.34
#